data_AF-A0A1M6N5C3-F1
#
_entry.id   AF-A0A1M6N5C3-F1
#
_cell.length_a   1.000
_cell.length_b   1.000
_cell.length_c   1.000
_cell.angle_alpha   90.00
_cell.angle_beta   90.00
_cell.angle_gamma   90.00
#
_symmetry.space_group_name_H-M   'P 1'
#
loop_
_entity.id
_entity.type
_entity.pdbx_description
1 polymer ?
#
loop_
_entity_poly.entity_id
_entity_poly.type
_entity_poly.pdbx_seq_one_letter_code
_entity_poly.pdbx_strand_id
1 'polypeptide(L)' 'MITGNMSLLDIVAKYPKTEEVFHEYDAILGKCLLCTNLFDSIEDIVKEYKLNSDELLQNLNKNIS' A
#
# COMPACT_ATOMS: atom_id res chain seq x y z
N MET A 1 7.77 -11.12 -0.02
CA MET A 1 6.95 -10.84 1.18
C MET A 1 7.10 -9.37 1.47
N ILE A 2 5.99 -8.65 1.55
CA ILE A 2 5.89 -7.21 1.82
C ILE A 2 5.73 -7.00 3.33
N THR A 3 6.41 -6.00 3.88
CA THR A 3 6.42 -5.66 5.31
C THR A 3 6.09 -4.18 5.51
N GLY A 4 5.69 -3.81 6.73
CA GLY A 4 5.21 -2.46 7.07
C GLY A 4 6.21 -1.32 6.82
N ASN A 5 7.50 -1.63 6.88
CA ASN A 5 8.59 -0.68 6.68
C ASN A 5 8.97 -0.41 5.21
N MET A 6 8.36 -1.11 4.24
CA MET A 6 8.62 -0.87 2.82
C MET A 6 7.84 0.36 2.35
N SER A 7 8.45 1.16 1.47
CA SER A 7 7.74 2.27 0.83
C SER A 7 6.79 1.78 -0.27
N LEU A 8 5.77 2.58 -0.58
CA LEU A 8 4.87 2.30 -1.71
C LEU A 8 5.64 2.12 -3.02
N LEU A 9 6.64 2.97 -3.27
CA LEU A 9 7.52 2.88 -4.42
C LEU A 9 8.26 1.53 -4.48
N ASP A 10 8.88 1.11 -3.38
CA ASP A 10 9.61 -0.17 -3.33
C ASP A 10 8.69 -1.34 -3.63
N ILE A 11 7.46 -1.28 -3.10
CA ILE A 11 6.45 -2.31 -3.27
C ILE A 11 6.02 -2.40 -4.74
N VAL A 12 5.56 -1.31 -5.37
CA VAL A 12 5.09 -1.34 -6.77
C VAL A 12 6.21 -1.59 -7.77
N ALA A 13 7.44 -1.12 -7.48
CA ALA A 13 8.60 -1.39 -8.32
C ALA A 13 8.97 -2.88 -8.32
N LYS A 14 8.86 -3.54 -7.15
CA LYS A 14 9.19 -4.97 -7.01
C LYS A 14 8.03 -5.89 -7.38
N TYR A 15 6.79 -5.43 -7.17
CA TYR A 15 5.56 -6.19 -7.34
C TYR A 15 4.50 -5.36 -8.07
N PRO A 16 4.61 -5.12 -9.39
CA PRO A 16 3.71 -4.22 -10.10
C PRO A 16 2.21 -4.52 -9.95
N LYS A 17 1.85 -5.80 -9.77
CA LYS A 17 0.46 -6.23 -9.52
C LYS A 17 -0.16 -5.63 -8.25
N THR A 18 0.64 -5.17 -7.29
CA THR A 18 0.12 -4.54 -6.07
C THR A 18 -0.41 -3.13 -6.30
N GLU A 19 -0.15 -2.53 -7.46
CA GLU A 19 -0.74 -1.23 -7.83
C GLU A 19 -2.27 -1.24 -7.76
N GLU A 20 -2.91 -2.32 -8.22
CA GLU A 20 -4.36 -2.51 -8.14
C GLU A 20 -4.88 -2.47 -6.69
N VAL A 21 -4.13 -3.06 -5.76
CA VAL A 21 -4.48 -3.04 -4.33
C VAL A 21 -4.51 -1.59 -3.83
N PHE A 22 -3.51 -0.76 -4.17
CA PHE A 22 -3.52 0.64 -3.75
C PHE A 22 -4.70 1.41 -4.36
N HIS A 23 -5.07 1.14 -5.60
CA HIS A 23 -6.23 1.76 -6.24
C HIS A 23 -7.58 1.40 -5.60
N GLU A 24 -7.72 0.20 -5.01
CA GLU A 24 -8.90 -0.13 -4.20
C GLU A 24 -9.01 0.78 -2.97
N TYR A 25 -7.89 1.07 -2.31
CA TYR A 25 -7.86 2.00 -1.18
C TYR A 25 -8.02 3.47 -1.62
N ASP A 26 -7.58 3.84 -2.83
CA ASP A 26 -7.76 5.18 -3.37
C ASP A 26 -9.25 5.57 -3.43
N ALA A 27 -10.11 4.62 -3.83
CA ALA A 27 -11.55 4.81 -3.89
C ALA A 27 -12.18 5.00 -2.50
N ILE A 28 -11.62 4.34 -1.48
CA ILE A 28 -12.08 4.45 -0.08
C ILE A 28 -11.66 5.78 0.53
N LEU A 29 -10.42 6.21 0.27
CA LEU A 29 -9.83 7.43 0.84
C LEU A 29 -10.17 8.70 0.05
N GLY A 30 -10.68 8.56 -1.17
CA GLY A 30 -10.96 9.66 -2.08
C GLY A 30 -9.69 10.36 -2.58
N LYS A 31 -8.55 9.66 -2.57
CA LYS A 31 -7.25 10.20 -2.99
C LYS A 31 -6.31 9.11 -3.47
N CYS A 32 -5.40 9.49 -4.37
CA CYS A 32 -4.38 8.60 -4.91
C CYS A 32 -3.20 8.45 -3.94
N LEU A 33 -3.11 7.31 -3.24
CA LEU A 33 -2.03 6.96 -2.32
C LEU A 33 -0.66 6.99 -3.01
N LEU A 34 -0.58 6.45 -4.22
CA LEU A 34 0.66 6.45 -5.01
C LEU A 34 1.08 7.86 -5.46
N CYS A 35 0.17 8.83 -5.44
CA CYS A 35 0.45 10.21 -5.81
C CYS A 35 0.87 11.04 -4.59
N THR A 36 0.26 10.78 -3.43
CA THR A 36 0.47 11.59 -2.22
C THR A 36 1.49 11.00 -1.25
N ASN A 37 1.67 9.69 -1.24
CA ASN A 37 2.45 8.95 -0.25
C ASN A 37 3.44 7.94 -0.89
N LEU A 38 3.85 8.18 -2.14
CA LEU A 38 4.69 7.24 -2.91
C LEU A 38 5.95 6.80 -2.16
N PHE A 39 6.55 7.70 -1.39
CA PHE A 39 7.79 7.49 -0.65
C PHE A 39 7.57 7.12 0.83
N ASP A 40 6.32 7.12 1.29
CA ASP A 40 5.99 6.78 2.67
C ASP A 40 5.90 5.27 2.84
N SER A 41 6.14 4.82 4.07
CA SER A 41 6.00 3.41 4.43
C SER A 41 4.54 3.01 4.60
N ILE A 42 4.26 1.71 4.52
CA ILE A 42 2.93 1.18 4.83
C ILE A 42 2.52 1.54 6.26
N GLU A 43 3.45 1.50 7.23
CA GLU A 43 3.19 1.88 8.62
C GLU A 43 2.74 3.35 8.75
N ASP A 44 3.38 4.26 8.02
CA ASP A 44 3.03 5.69 8.03
C ASP A 44 1.63 5.92 7.47
N ILE A 45 1.31 5.29 6.34
CA ILE A 45 0.00 5.39 5.66
C ILE A 45 -1.12 4.80 6.52
N VAL A 46 -0.88 3.63 7.13
CA VAL A 46 -1.83 3.00 8.03
C VAL A 46 -2.15 3.92 9.21
N LYS A 47 -1.14 4.59 9.77
CA LYS A 47 -1.30 5.53 10.87
C LYS A 47 -2.00 6.82 10.44
N GLU A 48 -1.62 7.39 9.29
CA GLU A 48 -2.20 8.63 8.75
C GLU A 48 -3.69 8.46 8.45
N TYR A 49 -4.07 7.37 7.80
CA TYR A 49 -5.43 7.12 7.35
C TYR A 49 -6.26 6.22 8.26
N LYS A 50 -5.67 5.79 9.39
CA LYS A 50 -6.31 4.88 10.35
C LYS A 50 -6.82 3.59 9.68
N LEU A 51 -6.03 3.05 8.75
CA LEU A 51 -6.31 1.79 8.08
C LEU A 51 -5.98 0.61 8.98
N ASN A 52 -6.42 -0.58 8.59
CA ASN A 52 -5.99 -1.82 9.23
C ASN A 52 -4.68 -2.32 8.57
N SER A 53 -3.59 -2.34 9.35
CA SER A 53 -2.28 -2.78 8.88
C SER A 53 -2.27 -4.23 8.39
N ASP A 54 -2.91 -5.12 9.15
CA ASP A 54 -2.88 -6.56 8.86
C ASP A 54 -3.66 -6.87 7.58
N GLU A 55 -4.79 -6.19 7.38
CA GLU A 55 -5.61 -6.34 6.17
C GLU A 55 -4.85 -5.87 4.92
N LEU A 56 -4.26 -4.67 4.97
CA LEU A 56 -3.49 -4.12 3.86
C LEU A 56 -2.29 -5.02 3.52
N LEU A 57 -1.52 -5.44 4.53
CA LEU A 57 -0.37 -6.33 4.32
C LEU A 57 -0.80 -7.70 3.79
N GLN A 58 -1.92 -8.25 4.23
CA GLN A 58 -2.44 -9.51 3.69
C GLN A 58 -2.86 -9.36 2.21
N ASN A 59 -3.56 -8.28 1.85
CA ASN A 59 -3.99 -8.03 0.48
C ASN A 59 -2.80 -7.82 -0.46
N LEU A 60 -1.78 -7.07 -0.02
CA LEU A 60 -0.54 -6.90 -0.76
C LEU A 60 0.21 -8.22 -0.94
N ASN A 61 0.39 -9.00 0.13
CA ASN A 61 1.11 -10.27 0.07
C ASN A 61 0.38 -11.37 -0.74
N LYS A 62 -0.94 -11.29 -0.92
CA LYS A 62 -1.66 -12.19 -1.84
C LYS A 62 -1.31 -11.94 -3.31
N ASN A 63 -0.86 -10.72 -3.65
CA ASN A 63 -0.63 -10.27 -5.03
C ASN A 63 0.86 -10.28 -5.45
N ILE A 64 1.75 -10.91 -4.67
CA ILE A 64 3.19 -11.02 -5.00
C ILE A 64 3.53 -12.21 -5.93
N SER A 65 2.51 -12.98 -6.36
CA SER A 65 2.64 -14.24 -7.12
C SER A 65 2.83 -14.04 -8.63
#